data_AF-A0AAN4MWG3-F1
#
_entry.id   AF-A0AAN4MWG3-F1
#
_cell.length_a   1.000
_cell.length_b   1.000
_cell.length_c   1.000
_cell.angle_alpha   90.00
_cell.angle_beta   90.00
_cell.angle_gamma   90.00
#
_symmetry.space_group_name_H-M   'P 1'
#
loop_
_entity.id
_entity.type
_entity.pdbx_description
1 polymer ?
#
loop_
_entity_poly.entity_id
_entity_poly.type
_entity_poly.pdbx_seq_one_letter_code
_entity_poly.pdbx_strand_id
1 'polypeptide(L)'
;MKCEAEGKILVELPSTGGVTRDGKDWEKREYIMETSERYHSKMRFSVCSFDGPVENPPKVGDKIRVNFTVEAREYKGNWYNEVRVHRTENINQ
;
A
#
# COMPACT_ATOMS: atom_id res chain seq x y z
N MET A 1 -8.84 7.50 10.62
CA MET A 1 -7.58 7.67 11.38
C MET A 1 -6.45 7.84 10.38
N LYS A 2 -5.56 8.82 10.56
CA LYS A 2 -4.36 8.97 9.74
C LYS A 2 -3.19 8.40 10.53
N CYS A 3 -2.46 7.46 9.92
CA CYS A 3 -1.37 6.73 10.55
C CYS A 3 -0.11 6.83 9.70
N GLU A 4 1.03 6.69 10.35
CA GLU A 4 2.34 6.69 9.74
C GLU A 4 3.10 5.45 10.20
N ALA A 5 3.86 4.82 9.29
CA ALA A 5 4.76 3.74 9.63
C ALA A 5 5.99 3.76 8.74
N GLU A 6 7.10 3.24 9.26
CA GLU A 6 8.35 3.07 8.52
C GLU A 6 8.74 1.61 8.50
N GLY A 7 9.37 1.18 7.42
CA GLY A 7 9.80 -0.20 7.28
C GLY A 7 10.53 -0.51 6.00
N LYS A 8 10.83 -1.80 5.81
CA LYS A 8 11.46 -2.33 4.61
C LYS A 8 10.47 -3.19 3.82
N ILE A 9 10.37 -2.98 2.51
CA ILE A 9 9.56 -3.83 1.64
C ILE A 9 10.18 -5.23 1.57
N LEU A 10 9.38 -6.24 1.93
CA LEU A 10 9.76 -7.65 1.87
C LEU A 10 9.22 -8.34 0.63
N VAL A 11 7.97 -8.06 0.27
CA VAL A 11 7.26 -8.74 -0.80
C VAL A 11 6.43 -7.74 -1.58
N GLU A 12 6.49 -7.86 -2.90
CA GLU A 12 5.55 -7.25 -3.83
C GLU A 12 4.55 -8.32 -4.29
N LEU A 13 3.26 -8.05 -4.11
CA LEU A 13 2.18 -8.94 -4.55
C LEU A 13 1.73 -8.57 -5.97
N PRO A 14 1.08 -9.50 -6.71
CA PRO A 14 0.57 -9.21 -8.05
C PRO A 14 -0.28 -7.94 -8.09
N SER A 15 0.02 -7.04 -9.03
CA SER A 15 -0.79 -5.84 -9.23
C SER A 15 -2.15 -6.18 -9.83
N THR A 16 -3.13 -5.35 -9.53
CA THR A 16 -4.47 -5.41 -10.13
C THR A 16 -4.77 -4.07 -10.77
N GLY A 17 -5.52 -4.07 -11.86
CA GLY A 17 -5.82 -2.85 -12.58
C GLY A 17 -6.94 -3.04 -13.59
N GLY A 18 -7.29 -1.95 -14.25
CA GLY A 18 -8.28 -1.94 -15.32
C GLY A 18 -8.63 -0.53 -15.75
N VAL A 19 -9.71 -0.41 -16.52
CA VAL A 19 -10.24 0.88 -16.97
C VAL A 19 -11.50 1.19 -16.16
N THR A 20 -11.57 2.40 -15.59
CA THR A 20 -12.77 2.91 -14.92
C THR A 20 -13.89 3.15 -15.94
N ARG A 21 -15.13 3.32 -15.45
CA ARG A 21 -16.29 3.63 -16.32
C ARG A 21 -16.07 4.89 -17.17
N ASP A 22 -15.31 5.84 -16.65
CA ASP A 22 -15.06 7.13 -17.30
C ASP A 22 -13.82 7.09 -18.21
N GLY A 23 -13.25 5.90 -18.46
CA GLY A 23 -12.15 5.68 -19.41
C GLY A 23 -10.74 5.91 -18.85
N LYS A 24 -10.60 6.25 -17.57
CA LYS A 24 -9.28 6.37 -16.90
C LYS A 24 -8.76 5.00 -16.48
N ASP A 25 -7.49 4.73 -16.74
CA ASP A 25 -6.81 3.56 -16.20
C ASP A 25 -6.65 3.69 -14.68
N TRP A 26 -6.75 2.57 -13.97
CA TRP A 26 -6.43 2.48 -12.55
C TRP A 26 -5.51 1.30 -12.28
N GLU A 27 -4.63 1.48 -11.31
CA GLU A 27 -3.72 0.43 -10.84
C GLU A 27 -3.74 0.39 -9.31
N LYS A 28 -3.82 -0.82 -8.75
CA LYS A 28 -3.63 -1.12 -7.35
C LYS A 28 -2.45 -2.08 -7.20
N ARG A 29 -1.48 -1.69 -6.40
CA ARG A 29 -0.32 -2.51 -6.03
C ARG A 29 -0.36 -2.80 -4.54
N GLU A 30 0.07 -4.00 -4.18
CA GLU A 30 0.03 -4.47 -2.79
C GLU A 30 1.40 -4.98 -2.36
N TYR A 31 1.75 -4.71 -1.11
CA TYR A 31 3.07 -4.99 -0.56
C TYR A 31 2.97 -5.54 0.84
N ILE A 32 4.00 -6.30 1.24
CA ILE A 32 4.27 -6.63 2.64
C ILE A 32 5.55 -5.90 3.04
N MET A 33 5.49 -5.08 4.10
CA MET A 33 6.67 -4.50 4.72
C MET A 33 6.90 -5.06 6.12
N GLU A 34 8.15 -5.08 6.55
CA GLU A 34 8.53 -5.23 7.94
C GLU A 34 8.72 -3.86 8.57
N THR A 35 7.97 -3.56 9.63
CA THR A 35 8.02 -2.27 10.32
C THR A 35 9.32 -2.12 11.11
N SER A 36 9.82 -0.89 11.22
CA SER A 36 11.01 -0.55 12.03
C SER A 36 10.74 -0.46 13.54
N GLU A 37 9.53 -0.80 14.00
CA GLU A 37 9.16 -0.79 15.41
C GLU A 37 9.85 -1.90 16.22
N ARG A 38 9.85 -1.75 17.56
CA ARG A 38 10.52 -2.67 18.51
C ARG A 38 10.20 -4.16 18.29
N TYR A 39 9.02 -4.47 17.76
CA TYR A 39 8.57 -5.85 17.53
C TYR A 39 8.48 -6.26 16.05
N HIS A 40 9.12 -5.50 15.14
CA HIS A 40 9.28 -5.82 13.72
C HIS A 40 8.11 -6.60 13.11
N SER A 41 6.91 -6.01 13.17
CA SER A 41 5.70 -6.63 12.65
C SER A 41 5.64 -6.54 11.13
N LYS A 42 4.98 -7.53 10.50
CA LYS A 42 4.72 -7.49 9.06
C LYS A 42 3.38 -6.80 8.81
N MET A 43 3.37 -5.83 7.90
CA MET A 43 2.17 -5.08 7.52
C MET A 43 1.92 -5.24 6.01
N ARG A 44 0.72 -5.70 5.66
CA ARG A 44 0.21 -5.63 4.28
C ARG A 44 -0.41 -4.26 4.04
N PHE A 45 -0.13 -3.65 2.91
CA PHE A 45 -0.80 -2.41 2.50
C PHE A 45 -0.95 -2.33 0.98
N SER A 46 -1.80 -1.40 0.52
CA SER A 46 -2.00 -1.12 -0.90
C SER A 46 -1.75 0.34 -1.27
N VAL A 47 -1.19 0.56 -2.45
CA VAL A 47 -1.07 1.86 -3.12
C VAL A 47 -1.98 1.83 -4.36
N CYS A 48 -2.82 2.84 -4.54
CA CYS A 48 -3.73 2.93 -5.68
C CYS A 48 -3.49 4.21 -6.47
N SER A 49 -3.48 4.10 -7.80
CA SER A 49 -3.62 5.21 -8.75
C SER A 49 -4.97 5.10 -9.45
N PHE A 50 -5.65 6.25 -9.63
CA PHE A 50 -6.95 6.35 -10.31
C PHE A 50 -6.85 7.10 -11.65
N ASP A 51 -5.63 7.39 -12.10
CA ASP A 51 -5.36 8.15 -13.31
C ASP A 51 -4.09 7.62 -14.01
N GLY A 52 -4.06 6.32 -14.25
CA GLY A 52 -2.92 5.62 -14.83
C GLY A 52 -2.19 4.70 -13.84
N PRO A 53 -0.92 4.33 -14.14
CA PRO A 53 -0.13 3.49 -13.28
C PRO A 53 0.26 4.19 -11.96
N VAL A 54 0.65 3.40 -10.95
CA VAL A 54 1.27 3.91 -9.73
C VAL A 54 2.65 4.46 -10.07
N GLU A 55 2.84 5.76 -9.88
CA GLU A 55 4.12 6.43 -10.10
C GLU A 55 5.14 6.03 -9.02
N ASN A 56 6.39 5.82 -9.44
CA ASN A 56 7.53 5.49 -8.56
C ASN A 56 7.21 4.42 -7.51
N PRO A 57 6.76 3.23 -7.95
CA PRO A 57 6.35 2.16 -7.06
C PRO A 57 7.53 1.67 -6.21
N PRO A 58 7.35 1.44 -4.89
CA PRO A 58 8.37 0.84 -4.05
C PRO A 58 8.80 -0.53 -4.58
N LYS A 59 10.07 -0.86 -4.39
CA LYS A 59 10.67 -2.15 -4.76
C LYS A 59 11.00 -2.98 -3.53
N VAL A 60 11.06 -4.29 -3.70
CA VAL A 60 11.56 -5.20 -2.66
C VAL A 60 12.96 -4.79 -2.25
N GLY A 61 13.17 -4.62 -0.94
CA GLY A 61 14.43 -4.13 -0.38
C GLY A 61 14.42 -2.65 0.02
N ASP A 62 13.51 -1.84 -0.53
CA ASP A 62 13.44 -0.41 -0.24
C ASP A 62 13.03 -0.16 1.21
N LYS A 63 13.65 0.84 1.84
CA LYS A 63 13.23 1.38 3.13
C LYS A 63 12.35 2.60 2.88
N ILE A 64 11.10 2.53 3.32
CA ILE A 64 10.11 3.57 3.06
C ILE A 64 9.37 3.99 4.32
N ARG A 65 8.91 5.24 4.31
CA ARG A 65 7.89 5.78 5.22
C ARG A 65 6.57 5.84 4.46
N VAL A 66 5.50 5.39 5.08
CA VAL A 66 4.15 5.39 4.50
C VAL A 66 3.17 6.16 5.36
N ASN A 67 2.34 6.96 4.71
CA ASN A 67 1.16 7.58 5.31
C ASN A 67 -0.09 6.84 4.83
N PHE A 68 -0.92 6.37 5.75
CA PHE A 68 -2.05 5.51 5.42
C PHE A 68 -3.31 5.78 6.22
N THR A 69 -4.43 5.28 5.69
CA THR A 69 -5.69 5.11 6.41
C THR A 69 -5.95 3.62 6.64
N VAL A 70 -6.65 3.31 7.72
CA VAL A 70 -7.20 1.98 7.98
C VAL A 70 -8.71 2.07 7.83
N GLU A 71 -9.26 1.26 6.94
CA GLU A 71 -10.68 1.24 6.61
C GLU A 71 -11.25 -0.16 6.79
N ALA A 72 -12.41 -0.27 7.44
CA ALA A 72 -13.12 -1.52 7.56
C ALA A 72 -13.94 -1.78 6.30
N ARG A 73 -13.81 -2.97 5.72
CA ARG A 73 -14.58 -3.43 4.57
C ARG A 73 -15.30 -4.72 4.89
N GLU A 74 -16.59 -4.73 4.61
CA GLU A 74 -17.39 -5.94 4.66
C GLU A 74 -17.25 -6.72 3.36
N TYR A 75 -16.98 -8.02 3.47
CA TYR A 75 -17.03 -8.96 2.37
C TYR A 75 -17.73 -10.25 2.82
N LYS A 76 -18.89 -10.53 2.21
CA LYS A 76 -19.71 -11.72 2.51
C LYS A 76 -20.00 -11.88 4.02
N GLY A 77 -20.40 -10.79 4.68
CA GLY A 77 -20.70 -10.78 6.12
C GLY A 77 -19.50 -10.80 7.06
N ASN A 78 -18.27 -10.87 6.53
CA ASN A 78 -17.03 -10.77 7.32
C ASN A 78 -16.39 -9.40 7.16
N TRP A 79 -15.82 -8.86 8.23
CA TRP A 79 -15.18 -7.55 8.23
C TRP A 79 -13.66 -7.67 8.23
N TYR A 80 -13.01 -6.94 7.33
CA TYR A 80 -11.56 -6.91 7.19
C TYR A 80 -11.07 -5.47 7.20
N ASN A 81 -9.88 -5.24 7.75
CA ASN A 81 -9.23 -3.94 7.65
C ASN A 81 -8.37 -3.88 6.39
N GLU A 82 -8.54 -2.82 5.62
CA GLU A 82 -7.65 -2.46 4.51
C GLU A 82 -6.73 -1.32 4.97
N VAL A 83 -5.42 -1.50 4.77
CA VAL A 83 -4.41 -0.46 4.98
C VAL A 83 -4.12 0.20 3.64
N ARG A 84 -4.64 1.41 3.43
CA ARG A 84 -4.50 2.16 2.18
C ARG A 84 -3.47 3.27 2.34
N VAL A 85 -2.38 3.18 1.58
CA VAL A 85 -1.32 4.18 1.57
C VAL A 85 -1.66 5.29 0.59
N HIS A 86 -1.53 6.54 1.05
CA HIS A 86 -1.76 7.75 0.26
C HIS A 86 -0.45 8.44 -0.13
N ARG A 87 0.63 8.21 0.63
CA ARG A 87 1.96 8.77 0.36
C ARG A 87 3.05 7.79 0.77
N THR A 88 4.02 7.60 -0.10
CA THR A 88 5.24 6.83 0.13
C THR A 88 6.45 7.74 0.02
N GLU A 89 7.39 7.63 0.95
CA GLU A 89 8.67 8.36 0.93
C GLU A 89 9.81 7.34 1.06
N ASN A 90 10.77 7.38 0.16
CA ASN A 90 12.00 6.60 0.32
C ASN A 90 12.86 7.24 1.41
N ILE A 91 13.31 6.43 2.37
CA ILE A 91 14.17 6.89 3.49
C ILE A 91 15.66 6.77 3.11
N ASN A 92 15.96 6.16 1.96
CA ASN A 92 17.34 6.03 1.46
C ASN A 92 17.72 7.18 0.52
N GLN A 93 18.38 8.19 1.08
CA GLN A 93 19.61 8.80 0.55
C GLN A 93 20.75 8.48 1.50
#